data_AF-A0AAN6PAT7-F1
#
_entry.id   AF-A0AAN6PAT7-F1
#
_cell.length_a   1.000
_cell.length_b   1.000
_cell.length_c   1.000
_cell.angle_alpha   90.00
_cell.angle_beta   90.00
_cell.angle_gamma   90.00
#
_symmetry.space_group_name_H-M   'P 1'
#
loop_
_entity.id
_entity.type
_entity.pdbx_description
1 polymer ?
#
loop_
_entity_poly.entity_id
_entity_poly.type
_entity_poly.pdbx_seq_one_letter_code
_entity_poly.pdbx_strand_id
1 'polypeptide(L)'
;MSQKTTKPSNPDLLLSPDLPPILNPTALTTAIASLAPGLELLERFHHRNKNQHRLSKWWAQADMLRRQVRKMLRELEGGVEGAERAERVAKGRVRRGGKVNWERFEGEGGEVMVERRAGYLRGVLGPGAF
;
A
#
# COMPACT_ATOMS: atom_id res chain seq x y z
N MET A 1 -21.48 -32.86 33.10
CA MET A 1 -20.31 -31.95 33.22
C MET A 1 -19.27 -32.42 32.20
N SER A 2 -19.22 -31.80 31.01
CA SER A 2 -18.25 -32.17 29.96
C SER A 2 -17.28 -31.02 29.71
N GLN A 3 -15.99 -31.32 29.87
CA GLN A 3 -14.87 -30.40 29.79
C GLN A 3 -14.63 -29.92 28.35
N LYS A 4 -14.29 -28.63 28.24
CA LYS A 4 -13.88 -27.93 27.02
C LYS A 4 -12.50 -28.41 26.56
N THR A 5 -12.31 -28.63 25.26
CA THR A 5 -10.97 -28.74 24.66
C THR A 5 -10.77 -27.58 23.68
N THR A 6 -10.13 -26.53 24.19
CA THR A 6 -9.74 -25.35 23.42
C THR A 6 -8.45 -25.67 22.66
N LYS A 7 -8.53 -25.77 21.34
CA LYS A 7 -7.36 -25.85 20.44
C LYS A 7 -6.70 -24.46 20.40
N PRO A 8 -5.39 -24.30 20.71
CA PRO A 8 -4.73 -23.02 20.50
C PRO A 8 -4.47 -22.89 19.00
N SER A 9 -5.19 -21.97 18.34
CA SER A 9 -4.86 -21.58 16.96
C SER A 9 -3.73 -20.55 17.03
N ASN A 10 -2.52 -21.00 16.70
CA ASN A 10 -1.29 -20.19 16.63
C ASN A 10 -1.48 -18.91 15.79
N PRO A 11 -0.92 -17.77 16.21
CA PRO A 11 -0.89 -16.52 15.45
C PRO A 11 0.33 -16.43 14.51
N ASP A 12 0.81 -17.55 13.96
CA ASP A 12 2.00 -17.58 13.08
C ASP A 12 1.66 -18.05 11.66
N LEU A 13 0.74 -17.33 10.99
CA LEU A 13 0.68 -17.39 9.53
C LEU A 13 1.75 -16.48 8.93
N LEU A 14 2.92 -17.09 8.81
CA LEU A 14 4.05 -16.67 8.01
C LEU A 14 3.62 -16.14 6.63
N LEU A 15 3.99 -14.87 6.39
CA LEU A 15 4.74 -14.42 5.22
C LEU A 15 4.42 -15.15 3.88
N SER A 16 3.26 -14.86 3.30
CA SER A 16 3.00 -15.14 1.88
C SER A 16 3.73 -14.11 1.01
N PRO A 17 4.54 -14.51 0.01
CA PRO A 17 5.39 -13.59 -0.77
C PRO A 17 4.69 -12.91 -1.96
N ASP A 18 3.37 -13.10 -2.16
CA ASP A 18 2.70 -12.71 -3.42
C ASP A 18 1.55 -11.68 -3.28
N LEU A 19 1.49 -10.92 -2.19
CA LEU A 19 0.66 -9.72 -2.15
C LEU A 19 1.55 -8.50 -2.34
N PRO A 20 1.22 -7.55 -3.25
CA PRO A 20 1.86 -6.25 -3.20
C PRO A 20 1.65 -5.74 -1.78
N PRO A 21 2.70 -5.31 -1.07
CA PRO A 21 2.54 -4.77 0.26
C PRO A 21 1.56 -3.62 0.08
N ILE A 22 0.36 -3.76 0.65
CA ILE A 22 -0.43 -2.58 0.96
C ILE A 22 0.50 -1.83 1.91
N LEU A 23 1.19 -0.83 1.37
CA LEU A 23 2.16 -0.05 2.11
C LEU A 23 1.36 0.69 3.17
N ASN A 24 1.23 0.05 4.33
CA ASN A 24 0.48 0.58 5.44
C ASN A 24 1.08 1.96 5.76
N PRO A 25 0.30 3.05 5.75
CA PRO A 25 0.84 4.40 5.95
C PRO A 25 1.61 4.50 7.27
N THR A 26 1.16 3.77 8.30
CA THR A 26 1.84 3.64 9.59
C THR A 26 3.21 2.96 9.50
N ALA A 27 3.38 1.97 8.61
CA ALA A 27 4.66 1.31 8.39
C ALA A 27 5.63 2.25 7.66
N LEU A 28 5.13 3.02 6.69
CA LEU A 28 5.92 4.03 5.99
C LEU A 28 6.39 5.15 6.93
N THR A 29 5.51 5.67 7.78
CA THR A 29 5.89 6.70 8.77
C THR A 29 6.89 6.19 9.80
N THR A 30 6.75 4.93 10.23
CA THR A 30 7.72 4.27 11.12
C THR A 30 9.09 4.13 10.44
N ALA A 31 9.12 3.73 9.16
CA ALA A 31 10.34 3.64 8.38
C ALA A 31 11.01 5.01 8.23
N ILE A 32 10.25 6.08 7.96
CA ILE A 32 10.75 7.46 7.91
C ILE A 32 11.36 7.86 9.26
N ALA A 33 10.65 7.63 10.36
CA ALA A 33 11.10 7.97 11.70
C ALA A 33 12.41 7.24 12.08
N SER A 34 12.60 6.01 11.61
CA SER A 34 13.84 5.26 11.83
C SER A 34 14.99 5.72 10.92
N LEU A 35 14.71 6.06 9.67
CA LEU A 35 15.73 6.35 8.66
C LEU A 35 16.21 7.81 8.70
N ALA A 36 15.38 8.75 9.16
CA ALA A 36 15.72 10.18 9.23
C ALA A 36 16.92 10.49 10.15
N PRO A 37 17.03 9.95 11.37
CA PRO A 37 18.23 10.12 12.21
C PRO A 37 19.48 9.51 11.56
N GLY A 38 19.32 8.37 10.87
CA GLY A 38 20.41 7.73 10.14
C GLY A 38 20.94 8.61 9.00
N LEU A 39 20.06 9.29 8.28
CA LEU A 39 20.48 10.27 7.26
C LEU A 39 21.24 11.44 7.88
N GLU A 40 20.75 12.00 8.99
CA GLU A 40 21.44 13.12 9.65
C GLU A 40 22.88 12.74 10.06
N LEU A 41 23.07 11.53 10.59
CA LEU A 41 24.39 11.01 10.91
C LEU A 41 25.27 10.91 9.65
N LEU A 42 24.72 10.38 8.55
CA LEU A 42 25.44 10.28 7.28
C LEU A 42 25.81 11.67 6.71
N GLU A 43 24.99 12.69 6.92
CA GLU A 43 25.32 14.07 6.53
C GLU A 43 26.47 14.64 7.32
N ARG A 44 26.43 14.51 8.65
CA ARG A 44 27.50 14.97 9.53
C ARG A 44 28.80 14.23 9.25
N PHE A 45 28.71 12.91 9.07
CA PHE A 45 29.83 12.07 8.67
C PHE A 45 30.41 12.52 7.33
N HIS A 46 29.57 12.72 6.32
CA HIS A 46 30.00 13.14 4.99
C HIS A 46 30.66 14.54 5.04
N HIS A 47 30.08 15.47 5.79
CA HIS A 47 30.63 16.83 5.92
C HIS A 47 32.06 16.82 6.47
N ARG A 48 32.30 16.05 7.55
CA ARG A 48 33.62 16.00 8.21
C ARG A 48 34.69 15.29 7.36
N ASN A 49 34.30 14.26 6.63
CA ASN A 49 35.22 13.32 5.98
C ASN A 49 35.49 13.62 4.50
N LYS A 50 34.73 14.55 3.89
CA LYS A 50 34.81 14.83 2.44
C LYS A 50 36.20 15.21 1.97
N ASN A 51 36.89 16.09 2.69
CA ASN A 51 38.18 16.61 2.24
C ASN A 51 39.29 15.57 2.39
N GLN A 52 39.17 14.66 3.37
CA GLN A 52 40.17 13.64 3.65
C GLN A 52 40.05 12.43 2.72
N HIS A 53 38.82 12.05 2.36
CA HIS A 53 38.55 10.78 1.71
C HIS A 53 37.98 10.89 0.29
N ARG A 54 37.95 12.09 -0.31
CA ARG A 54 37.37 12.31 -1.65
C ARG A 54 37.89 11.34 -2.73
N LEU A 55 39.14 10.89 -2.62
CA LEU A 55 39.79 10.00 -3.59
C LEU A 55 39.79 8.51 -3.16
N SER A 56 39.24 8.19 -1.99
CA SER A 56 39.19 6.80 -1.50
C SER A 56 38.06 6.02 -2.17
N LYS A 57 38.32 4.76 -2.55
CA LYS A 57 37.30 3.90 -3.19
C LYS A 57 36.04 3.70 -2.33
N TRP A 58 36.22 3.57 -1.02
CA TRP A 58 35.10 3.42 -0.08
C TRP A 58 34.25 4.68 0.04
N TRP A 59 34.80 5.86 -0.23
CA TRP A 59 34.09 7.14 -0.15
C TRP A 59 32.96 7.23 -1.16
N ALA A 60 33.19 6.77 -2.39
CA ALA A 60 32.17 6.72 -3.43
C ALA A 60 30.98 5.84 -3.01
N GLN A 61 31.24 4.71 -2.35
CA GLN A 61 30.20 3.81 -1.84
C GLN A 61 29.41 4.47 -0.68
N ALA A 62 30.10 5.15 0.24
CA ALA A 62 29.46 5.88 1.33
C ALA A 62 28.60 7.05 0.82
N ASP A 63 29.08 7.84 -0.15
CA ASP A 63 28.28 8.91 -0.76
C ASP A 63 27.08 8.35 -1.53
N MET A 64 27.24 7.20 -2.21
CA MET A 64 26.13 6.52 -2.87
C MET A 64 25.06 6.07 -1.88
N LEU A 65 25.44 5.45 -0.76
CA LEU A 65 24.52 5.07 0.31
C LEU A 65 23.74 6.30 0.80
N ARG A 66 24.43 7.40 1.13
CA ARG A 66 23.79 8.65 1.57
C ARG A 66 22.79 9.18 0.56
N ARG A 67 23.13 9.18 -0.73
CA ARG A 67 22.21 9.60 -1.81
C ARG A 67 20.99 8.70 -1.91
N GLN A 68 21.17 7.37 -1.81
CA GLN A 68 20.06 6.42 -1.88
C GLN A 68 19.15 6.53 -0.65
N VAL A 69 19.70 6.72 0.55
CA VAL A 69 18.92 6.95 1.77
C VAL A 69 18.08 8.24 1.64
N ARG A 70 18.66 9.32 1.11
CA ARG A 70 17.90 10.56 0.82
C ARG A 70 16.78 10.34 -0.18
N LYS A 71 17.06 9.60 -1.25
CA LYS A 71 16.06 9.30 -2.29
C LYS A 71 14.91 8.47 -1.69
N MET A 72 15.25 7.43 -0.93
CA MET A 72 14.31 6.55 -0.25
C MET A 72 13.42 7.33 0.71
N LEU A 73 13.96 8.25 1.52
CA LEU A 73 13.15 9.09 2.40
C LEU A 73 12.09 9.90 1.63
N ARG A 74 12.47 10.50 0.50
CA ARG A 74 11.53 11.23 -0.37
C ARG A 74 10.46 10.33 -0.97
N GLU A 75 10.84 9.11 -1.38
CA GLU A 75 9.91 8.12 -1.92
C GLU A 75 8.92 7.65 -0.84
N LEU A 76 9.39 7.44 0.40
CA LEU A 76 8.56 7.08 1.54
C LEU A 76 7.58 8.20 1.90
N GLU A 77 8.05 9.45 1.96
CA GLU A 77 7.21 10.63 2.18
C GLU A 77 6.12 10.73 1.11
N GLY A 78 6.49 10.60 -0.17
CA GLY A 78 5.54 10.56 -1.28
C GLY A 78 4.56 9.40 -1.21
N GLY A 79 4.99 8.25 -0.70
CA GLY A 79 4.15 7.08 -0.44
C GLY A 79 3.09 7.33 0.64
N VAL A 80 3.47 8.00 1.75
CA VAL A 80 2.53 8.40 2.81
C VAL A 80 1.48 9.36 2.26
N GLU A 81 1.91 10.41 1.55
CA GLU A 81 0.96 11.35 0.95
C GLU A 81 0.05 10.68 -0.09
N GLY A 82 0.60 9.75 -0.88
CA GLY A 82 -0.15 8.95 -1.86
C GLY A 82 -1.23 8.10 -1.18
N ALA A 83 -0.88 7.45 -0.08
CA ALA A 83 -1.81 6.67 0.73
C ALA A 83 -2.92 7.54 1.32
N GLU A 84 -2.59 8.72 1.87
CA GLU A 84 -3.60 9.66 2.37
C GLU A 84 -4.54 10.16 1.26
N ARG A 85 -3.99 10.50 0.08
CA ARG A 85 -4.79 10.93 -1.08
C ARG A 85 -5.75 9.82 -1.51
N ALA A 86 -5.28 8.58 -1.58
CA ALA A 86 -6.11 7.42 -1.90
C ALA A 86 -7.26 7.23 -0.89
N GLU A 87 -6.98 7.40 0.41
CA GLU A 87 -7.99 7.32 1.46
C GLU A 87 -9.06 8.42 1.32
N ARG A 88 -8.64 9.66 1.05
CA ARG A 88 -9.57 10.80 0.83
C ARG A 88 -10.48 10.56 -0.37
N VAL A 89 -9.93 10.02 -1.47
CA VAL A 89 -10.70 9.67 -2.66
C VAL A 89 -11.68 8.53 -2.38
N ALA A 90 -11.27 7.50 -1.65
CA ALA A 90 -12.14 6.39 -1.24
C ALA A 90 -13.31 6.89 -0.38
N LYS A 91 -13.04 7.70 0.66
CA LYS A 91 -14.07 8.34 1.50
C LYS A 91 -14.99 9.24 0.67
N GLY A 92 -14.46 9.97 -0.30
CA GLY A 92 -15.24 10.79 -1.22
C GLY A 92 -16.22 9.99 -2.08
N ARG A 93 -15.81 8.81 -2.58
CA ARG A 93 -16.69 7.89 -3.33
C ARG A 93 -17.80 7.30 -2.44
N VAL A 94 -17.49 6.94 -1.20
CA VAL A 94 -18.49 6.45 -0.23
C VAL A 94 -19.54 7.53 0.08
N ARG A 95 -19.12 8.78 0.26
CA ARG A 95 -20.05 9.92 0.49
C ARG A 95 -20.88 10.26 -0.75
N ARG A 96 -20.34 10.05 -1.95
CA ARG A 96 -21.07 10.10 -3.22
C ARG A 96 -21.77 8.78 -3.56
N GLY A 97 -21.96 7.89 -2.58
CA GLY A 97 -22.95 6.83 -2.63
C GLY A 97 -24.33 7.45 -2.82
N GLY A 98 -24.62 7.82 -4.07
CA GLY A 98 -25.95 8.21 -4.48
C GLY A 98 -26.86 7.10 -4.04
N LYS A 99 -27.88 7.44 -3.24
CA LYS A 99 -29.05 6.58 -3.06
C LYS A 99 -29.48 6.17 -4.47
N VAL A 100 -29.15 4.95 -4.88
CA VAL A 100 -29.78 4.35 -6.04
C VAL A 100 -31.22 4.17 -5.60
N ASN A 101 -32.11 5.02 -6.10
CA ASN A 101 -33.52 4.93 -5.78
C ASN A 101 -34.06 3.68 -6.50
N TRP A 102 -34.06 2.55 -5.78
CA TRP A 102 -34.59 1.28 -6.25
C TRP A 102 -36.11 1.32 -6.45
N GLU A 103 -36.82 2.21 -5.76
CA GLU A 103 -38.28 2.37 -5.86
C GLU A 103 -38.72 2.94 -7.22
N ARG A 104 -37.82 3.51 -8.02
CA ARG A 104 -38.14 3.98 -9.39
C ARG A 104 -38.09 2.86 -10.44
N PHE A 105 -37.56 1.68 -10.10
CA PHE A 105 -37.36 0.58 -11.04
C PHE A 105 -38.32 -0.61 -10.83
N GLU A 106 -39.32 -0.48 -9.94
CA GLU A 106 -40.44 -1.43 -9.80
C GLU A 106 -41.55 -1.14 -10.82
N GLY A 107 -41.20 -1.19 -12.11
CA GLY A 107 -42.18 -1.12 -13.19
C GLY A 107 -41.66 -1.90 -14.39
N GLU A 108 -42.13 -3.15 -14.52
CA GLU A 108 -42.10 -4.09 -15.66
C GLU A 108 -40.79 -4.30 -16.48
N GLY A 109 -39.71 -3.56 -16.20
CA GLY A 109 -38.44 -3.62 -16.94
C GLY A 109 -37.24 -4.11 -16.12
N GLY A 110 -37.44 -4.39 -14.83
CA GLY A 110 -36.37 -4.84 -13.92
C GLY A 110 -35.81 -6.21 -14.32
N GLU A 111 -36.68 -7.12 -14.71
CA GLU A 111 -36.31 -8.49 -15.13
C GLU A 111 -35.45 -8.46 -16.41
N VAL A 112 -35.84 -7.64 -17.39
CA VAL A 112 -35.11 -7.43 -18.65
C VAL A 112 -33.73 -6.81 -18.44
N MET A 113 -33.59 -5.93 -17.44
CA MET A 113 -32.31 -5.29 -17.12
C MET A 113 -31.37 -6.22 -16.35
N VAL A 114 -31.90 -7.07 -15.46
CA VAL A 114 -31.15 -8.15 -14.80
C VAL A 114 -30.70 -9.18 -15.84
N GLU A 115 -31.55 -9.52 -16.81
CA GLU A 115 -31.22 -10.47 -17.88
C GLU A 115 -30.15 -9.91 -18.85
N ARG A 116 -30.24 -8.63 -19.23
CA ARG A 116 -29.16 -7.94 -19.99
C ARG A 116 -27.86 -7.89 -19.20
N ARG A 117 -27.92 -7.64 -17.89
CA ARG A 117 -26.73 -7.58 -17.02
C ARG A 117 -26.12 -8.96 -16.79
N ALA A 118 -26.94 -10.00 -16.65
CA ALA A 118 -26.51 -11.39 -16.59
C ALA A 118 -25.93 -11.87 -17.94
N GLY A 119 -26.48 -11.40 -19.06
CA GLY A 119 -25.92 -11.64 -20.40
C GLY A 119 -24.56 -10.98 -20.60
N TYR A 120 -24.39 -9.72 -20.16
CA TYR A 120 -23.11 -9.02 -20.18
C TYR A 120 -22.07 -9.70 -19.29
N LEU A 121 -22.46 -10.12 -18.08
CA LEU A 121 -21.57 -10.86 -17.18
C LEU A 121 -21.20 -12.25 -17.74
N ARG A 122 -22.13 -12.96 -18.41
CA ARG A 122 -21.82 -14.21 -19.10
C ARG A 122 -20.85 -14.03 -20.27
N GLY A 123 -21.00 -12.97 -21.08
CA GLY A 123 -20.12 -12.71 -22.23
C GLY A 123 -18.74 -12.14 -21.85
N VAL A 124 -18.63 -11.46 -20.71
CA VAL A 124 -17.36 -10.86 -20.24
C VAL A 124 -16.58 -11.81 -19.31
N LEU A 125 -17.26 -12.68 -18.55
CA LEU A 125 -16.62 -13.63 -17.63
C LEU A 125 -16.51 -15.08 -18.16
N GLY A 126 -17.04 -15.39 -19.35
CA GLY A 126 -16.80 -16.67 -20.04
C GLY A 126 -16.69 -16.44 -21.55
N PRO A 127 -15.48 -16.52 -22.12
CA PRO A 127 -14.71 -17.77 -22.17
C PRO A 127 -13.23 -17.60 -21.79
N GLY A 128 -12.76 -18.43 -20.85
CA GLY A 128 -11.34 -18.48 -20.49
C GLY A 128 -10.99 -19.22 -19.19
N ALA A 129 -11.97 -19.82 -18.49
CA ALA A 129 -11.71 -20.69 -17.35
C ALA A 129 -11.85 -22.17 -17.77
N PHE A 130 -10.86 -22.66 -18.53
CA PHE A 130 -10.42 -24.05 -18.56
C PHE A 130 -8.90 -24.04 -18.62
#